data_AF-A0A439KBK4-F1
#
_entry.id   AF-A0A439KBK4-F1
#
_cell.length_a   1.000
_cell.length_b   1.000
_cell.length_c   1.000
_cell.angle_alpha   90.00
_cell.angle_beta   90.00
_cell.angle_gamma   90.00
#
_symmetry.space_group_name_H-M   'P 1'
#
loop_
_entity.id
_entity.type
_entity.pdbx_description
1 polymer ?
#
loop_
_entity_poly.entity_id
_entity_poly.type
_entity_poly.pdbx_seq_one_letter_code
_entity_poly.pdbx_strand_id
1 'polypeptide(L)' 'MTNDDAAPVILIDDDSDLLRATAQTLELAGFSVSAFSVAAEALARL' A
#
# COMPACT_ATOMS: atom_id res chain seq x y z
N MET A 1 -14.36 6.83 13.15
CA MET A 1 -13.29 7.83 13.02
C MET A 1 -12.79 7.68 11.60
N THR A 2 -13.14 8.60 10.70
CA THR A 2 -12.60 8.60 9.34
C THR A 2 -11.17 9.12 9.46
N ASN A 3 -10.18 8.27 9.17
CA ASN A 3 -8.78 8.66 9.17
C ASN A 3 -8.51 9.54 7.94
N ASP A 4 -9.03 10.77 7.95
CA ASP A 4 -8.83 11.75 6.87
C ASP A 4 -7.38 12.30 6.83
N ASP A 5 -6.49 11.84 7.71
CA ASP A 5 -5.09 12.27 7.85
C ASP A 5 -4.08 11.10 7.69
N ALA A 6 -4.55 9.92 7.27
CA ALA A 6 -3.66 8.79 7.01
C ALA A 6 -2.78 9.08 5.79
N ALA A 7 -1.47 9.24 5.99
CA ALA A 7 -0.53 9.53 4.91
C ALA A 7 -0.63 8.43 3.82
N PRO A 8 -0.85 8.80 2.54
CA PRO A 8 -1.01 7.83 1.48
C PRO A 8 0.34 7.20 1.11
N VAL A 9 0.35 5.88 0.93
CA VAL A 9 1.51 5.08 0.55
C VAL A 9 1.15 4.19 -0.63
N ILE A 10 1.96 4.24 -1.69
CA ILE A 10 1.93 3.26 -2.78
C ILE A 10 3.02 2.23 -2.50
N LEU A 11 2.62 0.99 -2.26
CA LEU A 11 3.51 -0.13 -2.00
C LEU A 11 3.58 -1.02 -3.24
N ILE A 12 4.79 -1.34 -3.70
CA ILE A 12 5.02 -2.17 -4.89
C ILE A 12 5.98 -3.30 -4.52
N ASP A 13 5.56 -4.54 -4.71
CA ASP A 13 6.35 -5.74 -4.45
C ASP A 13 5.80 -6.92 -5.27
N ASP A 14 6.63 -7.62 -6.04
CA ASP A 14 6.22 -8.72 -6.91
C ASP A 14 5.96 -10.04 -6.15
N ASP A 15 6.41 -10.14 -4.90
CA ASP A 15 6.05 -11.25 -4.01
C ASP A 15 4.72 -10.94 -3.29
N SER A 16 3.70 -11.74 -3.58
CA SER A 16 2.35 -11.52 -3.05
C SER A 16 2.24 -11.71 -1.53
N ASP A 17 3.05 -12.58 -0.94
CA ASP A 17 2.98 -12.86 0.50
C ASP A 17 3.64 -11.72 1.29
N LEU A 18 4.81 -11.26 0.82
CA LEU A 18 5.51 -10.11 1.38
C LEU A 18 4.70 -8.82 1.20
N LEU A 19 4.10 -8.61 0.02
CA LEU A 19 3.26 -7.46 -0.28
C LEU A 19 2.10 -7.34 0.74
N ARG A 20 1.43 -8.46 1.01
CA ARG A 20 0.30 -8.50 1.95
C ARG A 20 0.72 -8.25 3.39
N ALA A 21 1.80 -8.90 3.85
CA ALA A 21 2.31 -8.72 5.20
C ALA A 21 2.76 -7.27 5.45
N THR A 22 3.42 -6.67 4.48
CA THR A 22 3.89 -5.28 4.55
C THR A 22 2.73 -4.29 4.51
N ALA A 23 1.76 -4.49 3.60
CA ALA A 23 0.57 -3.65 3.53
C ALA A 23 -0.20 -3.65 4.85
N GLN A 24 -0.43 -4.83 5.44
CA GLN A 24 -1.11 -4.95 6.73
C GLN A 24 -0.36 -4.20 7.85
N THR A 25 0.97 -4.28 7.87
CA THR A 25 1.80 -3.58 8.86
C THR A 25 1.68 -2.07 8.73
N LEU A 26 1.67 -1.55 7.51
CA LEU A 26 1.51 -0.12 7.22
C LEU A 26 0.09 0.38 7.57
N GLU A 27 -0.94 -0.39 7.26
CA GLU A 27 -2.32 -0.07 7.66
C GLU A 27 -2.48 -0.03 9.18
N LEU A 28 -1.89 -0.99 9.90
CA LEU A 28 -1.85 -1.01 11.37
C LEU A 28 -1.10 0.19 11.96
N ALA A 29 -0.09 0.69 11.25
CA ALA A 29 0.63 1.91 11.62
C ALA A 29 -0.14 3.20 11.27
N GLY A 30 -1.31 3.08 10.64
CA GLY A 30 -2.20 4.21 10.35
C GLY A 30 -2.01 4.84 8.97
N PHE A 31 -1.27 4.21 8.06
CA PHE A 31 -1.13 4.67 6.68
C PHE A 31 -2.32 4.24 5.81
N SER A 32 -2.58 4.99 4.74
CA SER A 32 -3.51 4.58 3.68
C SER A 32 -2.71 3.93 2.56
N VAL A 33 -2.81 2.60 2.42
CA VAL A 33 -1.92 1.83 1.54
C VAL A 33 -2.64 1.40 0.27
N SER A 34 -2.00 1.62 -0.88
CA SER A 34 -2.35 1.02 -2.16
C SER A 34 -1.24 0.06 -2.58
N ALA A 35 -1.53 -1.24 -2.58
CA ALA A 35 -0.57 -2.29 -2.88
C ALA A 35 -0.68 -2.76 -4.34
N PHE A 36 0.46 -2.93 -5.01
CA PHE A 36 0.56 -3.40 -6.39
C PHE A 36 1.64 -4.46 -6.51
N SER A 37 1.38 -5.53 -7.26
CA SER A 37 2.41 -6.54 -7.59
C SER A 37 3.21 -6.19 -8.85
N VAL A 38 2.76 -5.17 -9.59
CA VAL A 38 3.37 -4.76 -10.86
C VAL A 38 3.56 -3.25 -10.88
N ALA A 39 4.80 -2.81 -11.11
CA ALA A 39 5.15 -1.39 -11.11
C ALA A 39 4.38 -0.57 -12.17
N ALA A 40 4.08 -1.18 -13.32
CA ALA A 40 3.29 -0.52 -14.37
C ALA A 40 1.86 -0.17 -13.91
N GLU A 41 1.24 -1.01 -13.08
CA GLU A 41 -0.09 -0.75 -12.53
C GLU A 41 -0.06 0.38 -11.51
N ALA A 42 0.99 0.43 -10.69
CA ALA A 42 1.21 1.50 -9.74
C ALA A 42 1.46 2.85 -10.44
N LEU A 43 2.26 2.85 -11.52
CA LEU A 43 2.54 4.05 -12.31
C LEU A 43 1.28 4.62 -12.96
N ALA A 44 0.33 3.76 -13.38
CA ALA A 44 -0.94 4.19 -13.95
C ALA A 44 -1.91 4.83 -12.92
N ARG A 45 -1.55 4.83 -11.63
CA ARG A 45 -2.34 5.40 -10.51
C ARG A 45 -1.77 6.72 -9.97
N LEU A 46 -0.65 7.19 -10.51
CA LEU A 46 -0.10 8.54 -10.28
C LEU A 46 -0.81 9.57 -11.16
#